data_AF-A0AA36MI36-F1
#
_entry.id   AF-A0AA36MI36-F1
#
_cell.length_a   1.000
_cell.length_b   1.000
_cell.length_c   1.000
_cell.angle_alpha   90.00
_cell.angle_beta   90.00
_cell.angle_gamma   90.00
#
_symmetry.space_group_name_H-M   'P 1'
#
loop_
_entity.id
_entity.type
_entity.pdbx_description
1 polymer ?
#
loop_
_entity_poly.entity_id
_entity_poly.type
_entity_poly.pdbx_seq_one_letter_code
_entity_poly.pdbx_strand_id
1 'polypeptide(L)'
;MWCKWDIQDFRTTNTAEAFHSKLRGMLSRRINPPFEELLEFIHSINSLALGMLMHVKENVRALKLLRRKDQERRVKIDQAMNEFKELHFSNDSLDNNIIKNYCRKMSQFVSEKTIWKLLNRL
;
A
#
# COMPACT_ATOMS: atom_id res chain seq x y z
N MET A 1 -3.16 2.67 -1.56
CA MET A 1 -3.13 2.05 -0.23
C MET A 1 -4.34 1.17 -0.16
N TRP A 2 -4.11 -0.14 -0.23
CA TRP A 2 -5.16 -1.14 -0.28
C TRP A 2 -5.46 -1.55 1.16
N CYS A 3 -6.62 -1.17 1.69
CA CYS A 3 -7.15 -1.83 2.88
C CYS A 3 -7.82 -3.12 2.38
N LYS A 4 -7.06 -4.21 2.31
CA LYS A 4 -7.69 -5.55 2.29
C LYS A 4 -8.27 -5.71 3.70
N TRP A 5 -9.54 -6.08 3.82
CA TRP A 5 -10.30 -6.18 5.08
C TRP A 5 -9.42 -6.48 6.31
N ASP A 6 -9.42 -5.57 7.30
CA ASP A 6 -8.64 -5.63 8.55
C ASP A 6 -7.11 -5.66 8.45
N ILE A 7 -6.55 -5.62 7.25
CA ILE A 7 -5.10 -5.52 7.06
C ILE A 7 -4.75 -4.04 6.92
N GLN A 8 -4.36 -3.42 8.04
CA GLN A 8 -3.61 -2.17 7.99
C GLN A 8 -2.23 -2.48 7.42
N ASP A 9 -2.11 -2.32 6.11
CA ASP A 9 -0.85 -2.59 5.42
C ASP A 9 0.24 -1.65 5.97
N PHE A 10 1.19 -2.25 6.69
CA PHE A 10 2.30 -1.52 7.29
C PHE A 10 3.22 -0.99 6.19
N ARG A 11 3.98 0.04 6.53
CA ARG A 11 4.95 0.68 5.63
C ARG A 11 6.03 -0.24 5.07
N THR A 12 6.15 -1.45 5.56
CA THR A 12 6.96 -2.52 4.97
C THR A 12 6.59 -2.73 3.50
N THR A 13 5.31 -2.62 3.14
CA THR A 13 4.84 -2.71 1.74
C THR A 13 5.35 -1.53 0.90
N ASN A 14 5.37 -0.30 1.45
CA ASN A 14 5.94 0.87 0.75
C ASN A 14 7.46 0.76 0.60
N THR A 15 8.16 0.19 1.58
CA THR A 15 9.60 -0.08 1.52
C THR A 15 9.92 -1.11 0.43
N ALA A 16 9.14 -2.19 0.35
CA ALA A 16 9.23 -3.20 -0.70
C ALA A 16 8.91 -2.60 -2.09
N GLU A 17 7.85 -1.79 -2.21
CA GLU A 17 7.51 -1.10 -3.45
C GLU A 17 8.63 -0.15 -3.90
N ALA A 18 9.26 0.58 -2.96
CA ALA A 18 10.39 1.46 -3.24
C ALA A 18 11.63 0.67 -3.70
N PHE A 19 11.92 -0.47 -3.05
CA PHE A 19 12.97 -1.40 -3.46
C PHE A 19 12.76 -1.86 -4.91
N HIS A 20 11.57 -2.40 -5.20
CA HIS A 20 11.24 -2.89 -6.54
C HIS A 20 11.19 -1.78 -7.59
N SER A 21 10.77 -0.56 -7.23
CA SER A 21 10.80 0.59 -8.13
C SER A 21 12.22 0.99 -8.51
N LYS A 22 13.17 0.96 -7.56
CA LYS A 22 14.59 1.25 -7.83
C LYS A 22 15.21 0.17 -8.72
N LEU A 23 14.95 -1.10 -8.40
CA LEU A 23 15.42 -2.23 -9.21
C LEU A 23 14.88 -2.15 -10.64
N ARG A 24 13.58 -1.88 -10.81
CA ARG A 24 12.96 -1.72 -12.12
C ARG A 24 13.57 -0.55 -12.88
N GLY A 25 13.75 0.61 -12.25
CA GLY A 25 14.33 1.79 -12.90
C GLY A 25 15.76 1.56 -13.39
N MET A 26 16.51 0.70 -12.73
CA MET A 26 17.84 0.28 -13.19
C MET A 26 17.74 -0.67 -14.40
N LEU A 27 16.97 -1.75 -14.28
CA LEU A 27 16.80 -2.75 -15.34
C LEU A 27 16.15 -2.16 -16.60
N SER A 28 15.27 -1.18 -16.46
CA SER A 28 14.62 -0.53 -17.60
C SER A 28 15.50 0.46 -18.36
N ARG A 29 16.64 0.87 -17.78
CA ARG A 29 17.56 1.85 -18.39
C ARG A 29 18.74 1.19 -19.10
N ARG A 30 19.00 -0.10 -18.87
CA ARG A 30 20.10 -0.85 -19.48
C ARG A 30 19.61 -2.25 -19.84
N ILE A 31 19.63 -2.58 -21.13
CA ILE A 31 19.15 -3.88 -21.65
C ILE A 31 20.07 -5.02 -21.18
N ASN A 32 21.38 -4.76 -20.99
CA ASN A 32 22.36 -5.72 -20.47
C ASN A 32 23.49 -4.99 -19.71
N PRO A 33 23.32 -4.65 -18.43
CA PRO A 33 24.43 -4.13 -17.62
C PRO A 33 25.50 -5.21 -17.41
N PRO A 34 26.79 -4.84 -17.25
CA PRO A 34 27.82 -5.76 -16.79
C PRO A 34 27.41 -6.43 -15.46
N PHE A 35 27.82 -7.69 -15.28
CA PHE A 35 27.41 -8.49 -14.13
C PHE A 35 27.90 -7.88 -12.81
N GLU A 36 29.13 -7.38 -12.78
CA GLU A 36 29.72 -6.74 -11.61
C GLU A 36 28.92 -5.49 -11.19
N GLU A 37 28.53 -4.65 -12.15
CA GLU A 37 27.71 -3.46 -11.87
C GLU A 37 26.33 -3.82 -11.33
N LEU A 38 25.71 -4.87 -11.88
CA LEU A 38 24.43 -5.39 -11.38
C LEU A 38 24.56 -5.87 -9.94
N LEU A 39 25.63 -6.61 -9.64
CA LEU A 39 25.87 -7.17 -8.32
C LEU A 39 26.11 -6.07 -7.28
N GLU A 40 26.99 -5.10 -7.57
CA GLU A 40 27.24 -3.94 -6.72
C GLU A 40 25.96 -3.16 -6.44
N PHE A 41 25.14 -2.96 -7.47
CA PHE A 41 23.89 -2.24 -7.33
C PHE A 41 22.88 -3.00 -6.47
N ILE A 42 22.70 -4.30 -6.68
CA ILE A 42 21.82 -5.14 -5.84
C ILE A 42 22.28 -5.09 -4.38
N HIS A 43 23.59 -5.22 -4.12
CA HIS A 43 24.14 -5.08 -2.77
C HIS A 43 23.83 -3.71 -2.17
N SER A 44 23.99 -2.64 -2.93
CA SER A 44 23.70 -1.28 -2.46
C SER A 44 22.23 -1.10 -2.06
N ILE A 45 21.28 -1.59 -2.88
CA ILE A 45 19.85 -1.48 -2.56
C ILE A 45 19.51 -2.37 -1.37
N ASN A 46 20.04 -3.59 -1.30
CA ASN A 46 19.83 -4.50 -0.18
C ASN A 46 20.30 -3.88 1.14
N SER A 47 21.50 -3.30 1.17
CA SER A 47 22.04 -2.62 2.35
C SER A 47 21.17 -1.43 2.78
N LEU A 48 20.70 -0.61 1.83
CA LEU A 48 19.79 0.50 2.13
C LEU A 48 18.43 0.02 2.66
N ALA A 49 17.88 -1.06 2.08
CA ALA A 49 16.62 -1.63 2.52
C ALA A 49 16.74 -2.24 3.93
N LEU A 50 17.84 -2.95 4.21
CA LEU A 50 18.14 -3.51 5.52
C LEU A 50 18.30 -2.41 6.57
N GLY A 51 19.07 -1.36 6.28
CA GLY A 51 19.23 -0.21 7.17
C GLY A 51 17.91 0.50 7.45
N MET A 52 17.05 0.66 6.43
CA MET A 52 15.71 1.23 6.62
C MET A 52 14.80 0.32 7.45
N LEU A 53 14.89 -1.01 7.27
CA LEU A 53 14.14 -1.98 8.07
C LEU A 53 14.58 -1.95 9.54
N MET A 54 15.88 -1.95 9.80
CA MET A 54 16.44 -1.84 11.16
C MET A 54 16.00 -0.53 11.81
N HIS A 55 16.12 0.59 11.10
CA HIS A 55 15.68 1.89 11.59
C HIS A 55 14.19 1.91 11.95
N VAL A 56 13.32 1.34 11.09
CA VAL A 56 11.87 1.23 11.37
C VAL A 56 11.59 0.33 12.57
N LYS A 57 12.35 -0.77 12.72
CA LYS A 57 12.21 -1.71 13.84
C LYS A 57 12.58 -1.06 15.18
N GLU A 58 13.67 -0.29 15.20
CA GLU A 58 14.16 0.38 16.41
C GLU A 58 13.41 1.68 16.71
N ASN A 59 12.95 2.38 15.68
CA ASN A 59 12.30 3.69 15.79
C ASN A 59 10.87 3.64 15.25
N VAL A 60 10.02 2.84 15.89
CA VAL A 60 8.60 2.70 15.53
C VAL A 60 7.87 4.07 15.51
N ARG A 61 8.32 5.03 16.33
CA ARG A 61 7.78 6.41 16.35
C ARG A 61 8.35 7.34 15.26
N ALA A 62 9.49 7.02 14.66
CA ALA A 62 10.11 7.81 13.58
C ALA A 62 9.50 7.50 12.19
N LEU A 63 8.51 6.61 12.14
CA LEU A 63 7.67 6.44 10.98
C LEU A 63 7.13 7.82 10.56
N LYS A 64 7.67 8.38 9.45
CA LYS A 64 7.22 9.63 8.80
C LYS A 64 5.73 9.88 9.03
N LEU A 65 5.30 11.02 9.51
CA LEU A 65 3.85 11.23 9.63
C LEU A 65 3.22 11.13 8.22
N LEU A 66 2.09 10.42 8.12
CA LEU A 66 1.30 10.48 6.90
C LEU A 66 0.93 11.93 6.65
N ARG A 67 0.83 12.34 5.38
CA ARG A 67 0.30 13.67 5.07
C ARG A 67 -1.10 13.79 5.67
N ARG A 68 -1.47 14.96 6.18
CA ARG A 68 -2.77 15.20 6.80
C ARG A 68 -3.94 14.67 5.96
N LYS A 69 -3.92 14.94 4.66
CA LYS A 69 -4.91 14.44 3.68
C LYS A 69 -4.99 12.91 3.62
N ASP A 70 -3.85 12.21 3.72
CA ASP A 70 -3.83 10.75 3.73
C ASP A 70 -4.32 10.18 5.06
N GLN A 71 -4.07 10.86 6.18
CA GLN A 71 -4.62 10.50 7.50
C GLN A 71 -6.14 10.66 7.50
N GLU A 72 -6.66 11.81 7.08
CA GLU A 72 -8.09 12.09 6.96
C GLU A 72 -8.79 11.05 6.07
N ARG A 73 -8.16 10.67 4.95
CA ARG A 73 -8.70 9.61 4.08
C ARG A 73 -8.74 8.26 4.80
N ARG A 74 -7.69 7.89 5.55
CA ARG A 74 -7.68 6.63 6.33
C ARG A 74 -8.80 6.61 7.35
N VAL A 75 -8.96 7.69 8.12
CA VAL A 75 -10.05 7.82 9.11
C VAL A 75 -11.42 7.61 8.47
N LYS A 76 -11.67 8.22 7.29
CA LYS A 76 -12.94 8.03 6.56
C LYS A 76 -13.14 6.61 6.04
N ILE A 77 -12.07 5.95 5.59
CA ILE A 77 -12.11 4.54 5.18
C ILE A 77 -12.43 3.66 6.39
N ASP A 78 -11.72 3.86 7.51
CA ASP A 78 -11.90 3.08 8.74
C ASP A 78 -13.33 3.25 9.27
N GLN A 79 -13.87 4.46 9.24
CA GLN A 79 -15.26 4.73 9.59
C GLN A 79 -16.24 3.99 8.67
N ALA A 80 -16.06 4.07 7.34
CA ALA A 80 -16.94 3.37 6.39
C ALA A 80 -16.88 1.84 6.54
N MET A 81 -15.71 1.30 6.88
CA MET A 81 -15.54 -0.12 7.19
C MET A 81 -16.23 -0.52 8.49
N ASN A 82 -16.09 0.28 9.55
CA ASN A 82 -16.75 0.02 10.83
C ASN A 82 -18.28 0.10 10.70
N GLU A 83 -18.81 1.11 10.02
CA GLU A 83 -20.26 1.22 9.74
C GLU A 83 -20.80 -0.03 9.04
N PHE A 84 -20.07 -0.57 8.05
CA PHE A 84 -20.47 -1.80 7.38
C PHE A 84 -20.34 -3.01 8.29
N LYS A 85 -19.28 -3.13 9.10
CA LYS A 85 -19.12 -4.22 10.06
C LYS A 85 -20.29 -4.26 11.05
N GLU A 86 -20.64 -3.12 11.65
CA GLU A 86 -21.78 -3.03 12.56
C GLU A 86 -23.07 -3.51 11.90
N LEU A 87 -23.34 -3.05 10.66
CA LEU A 87 -24.52 -3.47 9.90
C LEU A 87 -24.48 -4.94 9.46
N HIS A 88 -23.29 -5.49 9.20
CA HIS A 88 -23.11 -6.89 8.85
C HIS A 88 -23.30 -7.79 10.06
N PHE A 89 -22.72 -7.45 11.21
CA PHE A 89 -22.76 -8.29 12.41
C PHE A 89 -24.08 -8.14 13.20
N SER A 90 -24.82 -7.06 12.98
CA SER A 90 -26.12 -6.83 13.63
C SER A 90 -27.31 -7.45 12.89
N ASN A 91 -27.16 -7.83 11.62
CA ASN A 91 -28.24 -8.41 10.81
C ASN A 91 -27.96 -9.90 10.52
N ASP A 92 -28.93 -10.78 10.75
CA ASP A 92 -28.85 -12.22 10.41
C ASP A 92 -28.72 -12.48 8.91
N SER A 93 -29.05 -11.50 8.06
CA SER A 93 -28.84 -11.57 6.62
C SER A 93 -28.33 -10.24 6.05
N LEU A 94 -27.36 -10.33 5.14
CA LEU A 94 -26.71 -9.17 4.54
C LEU A 94 -27.57 -8.63 3.38
N ASP A 95 -28.23 -7.49 3.57
CA ASP A 95 -28.99 -6.84 2.49
C ASP A 95 -28.03 -6.38 1.37
N ASN A 96 -28.37 -6.71 0.13
CA ASN A 96 -27.70 -6.24 -1.07
C ASN A 96 -27.58 -4.71 -1.14
N ASN A 97 -28.53 -3.97 -0.56
CA ASN A 97 -28.43 -2.51 -0.50
C ASN A 97 -27.29 -2.03 0.41
N ILE A 98 -27.04 -2.74 1.53
CA ILE A 98 -25.93 -2.44 2.44
C ILE A 98 -24.61 -2.65 1.71
N ILE A 99 -24.47 -3.76 0.97
CA ILE A 99 -23.29 -4.07 0.16
C ILE A 99 -23.08 -2.99 -0.91
N LYS A 100 -24.12 -2.65 -1.68
CA LYS A 100 -24.03 -1.63 -2.74
C LYS A 100 -23.62 -0.27 -2.18
N ASN A 101 -24.21 0.15 -1.06
CA ASN A 101 -23.89 1.41 -0.42
C ASN A 101 -22.46 1.45 0.10
N TYR A 102 -21.99 0.36 0.71
CA TYR A 102 -20.60 0.24 1.13
C TYR A 102 -19.63 0.32 -0.06
N CYS A 103 -19.85 -0.45 -1.11
CA CYS A 103 -19.01 -0.41 -2.32
C CYS A 103 -18.97 1.00 -2.94
N ARG A 104 -20.10 1.69 -3.00
CA ARG A 104 -20.21 3.07 -3.51
C ARG A 104 -19.47 4.09 -2.63
N LYS A 105 -19.54 3.96 -1.30
CA LYS A 105 -18.75 4.79 -0.37
C LYS A 105 -17.26 4.53 -0.57
N MET A 106 -16.85 3.26 -0.61
CA MET A 106 -15.45 2.86 -0.75
C MET A 106 -14.84 3.29 -2.08
N SER A 107 -15.59 3.28 -3.17
CA SER A 107 -15.09 3.70 -4.49
C SER A 107 -14.64 5.16 -4.52
N GLN A 108 -15.19 6.02 -3.66
CA GLN A 108 -14.79 7.44 -3.56
C GLN A 108 -13.35 7.62 -3.03
N PHE A 109 -12.83 6.61 -2.31
CA PHE A 109 -11.49 6.65 -1.74
C PHE A 109 -10.43 6.01 -2.65
N VAL A 110 -10.85 5.29 -3.69
CA VAL A 110 -9.99 4.70 -4.71
C VAL A 110 -9.77 5.74 -5.80
N SER A 111 -8.56 6.32 -5.88
CA SER A 111 -8.26 7.26 -6.97
C SER A 111 -8.27 6.56 -8.33
N GLU A 112 -8.65 7.27 -9.40
CA GLU A 112 -8.59 6.76 -10.79
C GLU A 112 -7.21 6.19 -11.15
N LYS A 113 -6.13 6.77 -10.62
CA LYS A 113 -4.75 6.30 -10.79
C LYS A 113 -4.52 4.89 -10.19
N THR A 114 -5.31 4.51 -9.20
CA THR A 114 -5.30 3.17 -8.58
C THR A 114 -6.08 2.19 -9.46
N ILE A 115 -7.23 2.60 -10.01
CA ILE A 115 -8.02 1.81 -10.97
C ILE A 115 -7.21 1.54 -12.25
N TRP A 116 -6.52 2.57 -12.76
CA TRP A 116 -5.68 2.46 -13.95
C TRP A 116 -4.48 1.52 -13.76
N LYS A 117 -3.90 1.48 -12.55
CA LYS A 117 -2.84 0.51 -12.19
C LYS A 117 -3.36 -0.93 -12.05
N LEU A 118 -4.65 -1.12 -11.77
CA LEU A 118 -5.28 -2.44 -11.65
C LEU A 118 -5.64 -3.00 -13.02
N LEU A 119 -6.19 -2.17 -13.90
CA LEU A 119 -6.56 -2.59 -15.26
C LEU A 119 -5.35 -2.91 -16.15
N ASN A 120 -4.18 -2.31 -15.88
CA ASN A 120 -2.94 -2.55 -16.61
C ASN A 120 -1.96 -3.50 -15.89
N ARG A 121 -2.46 -4.31 -14.93
CA ARG A 121 -1.70 -5.38 -14.26
C ARG A 121 -2.21 -6.79 -14.62
N LEU A 122 -3.11 -6.90 -15.60
CA LEU A 122 -3.45 -8.12 -16.33
C LEU A 122 -2.75 -8.08 -17.69
#